data_AF-A0A1Q3GQV0-F1
#
_entry.id   AF-A0A1Q3GQV0-F1
#
_cell.length_a   1.000
_cell.length_b   1.000
_cell.length_c   1.000
_cell.angle_alpha   90.00
_cell.angle_beta   90.00
_cell.angle_gamma   90.00
#
_symmetry.space_group_name_H-M   'P 1'
#
loop_
_entity.id
_entity.type
_entity.pdbx_description
1 polymer ?
#
loop_
_entity_poly.entity_id
_entity_poly.type
_entity_poly.pdbx_seq_one_letter_code
_entity_poly.pdbx_strand_id
1 'polypeptide(L)'
;MKKNDFDIEKFIKKRQFNVQEQSLSKKQNINNFAQYWRQHELPAPLMQLFASKNIDMNTSILIEYDQDFPGGHTDEGIILTEGGKFYEFWADLDPDRTQLITLELWEEVTKRYEINEHKKGIGKTFGFLALEVLKELNTVDDE
;
A
#
# COMPACT_ATOMS: atom_id res chain seq x y z
N MET A 1 -21.82 36.06 -2.96
CA MET A 1 -21.36 34.82 -2.31
C MET A 1 -21.89 33.67 -3.14
N LYS A 2 -21.05 33.03 -3.98
CA LYS A 2 -21.49 31.92 -4.84
C LYS A 2 -21.57 30.66 -3.97
N LYS A 3 -22.75 30.04 -3.92
CA LYS A 3 -22.90 28.65 -3.48
C LYS A 3 -22.04 27.80 -4.41
N ASN A 4 -20.97 27.21 -3.87
CA ASN A 4 -20.35 26.05 -4.49
C ASN A 4 -21.32 24.88 -4.28
N ASP A 5 -22.36 24.84 -5.10
CA ASP A 5 -23.13 23.62 -5.29
C ASP A 5 -22.19 22.66 -5.99
N PHE A 6 -21.50 21.84 -5.19
CA PHE A 6 -20.80 20.67 -5.68
C PHE A 6 -21.89 19.82 -6.33
N ASP A 7 -21.87 19.79 -7.66
CA ASP A 7 -22.96 19.25 -8.47
C ASP A 7 -22.89 17.71 -8.44
N ILE A 8 -23.39 17.13 -7.34
CA ILE A 8 -23.41 15.70 -7.05
C ILE A 8 -24.08 14.93 -8.20
N GLU A 9 -25.10 15.51 -8.84
CA GLU A 9 -25.79 14.92 -10.00
C GLU A 9 -24.88 14.80 -11.23
N LYS A 10 -23.97 15.75 -11.43
CA LYS A 10 -22.98 15.72 -12.53
C LYS A 10 -21.89 14.69 -12.27
N PHE A 11 -21.56 14.43 -11.01
CA PHE A 11 -20.61 13.40 -10.59
C PHE A 11 -21.18 11.98 -10.75
N ILE A 12 -22.45 11.78 -10.41
CA ILE A 12 -23.16 10.49 -10.56
C ILE A 12 -23.33 10.09 -12.04
N LYS A 13 -23.44 11.05 -12.97
CA LYS A 13 -23.58 10.77 -14.42
C LYS A 13 -22.28 10.38 -15.13
N LYS A 14 -21.10 10.57 -14.52
CA LYS A 14 -19.80 10.36 -15.16
C LYS A 14 -19.26 8.96 -14.88
N ARG A 15 -19.80 7.95 -15.57
CA ARG A 15 -19.42 6.53 -15.40
C ARG A 15 -17.97 6.21 -15.85
N GLN A 16 -17.28 7.15 -16.49
CA GLN A 16 -15.88 7.01 -16.90
C GLN A 16 -15.05 8.18 -16.38
N PHE A 17 -14.17 7.89 -15.43
CA PHE A 17 -13.14 8.82 -14.98
C PHE A 17 -12.10 9.03 -16.08
N ASN A 18 -11.64 10.26 -16.26
CA ASN A 18 -10.48 10.52 -17.10
C ASN A 18 -9.19 9.97 -16.45
N VAL A 19 -8.09 9.90 -17.20
CA VAL A 19 -6.81 9.33 -16.73
C VAL A 19 -6.28 10.01 -15.46
N GLN A 20 -6.50 11.32 -15.30
CA GLN A 20 -6.07 12.07 -14.12
C GLN A 20 -6.92 11.72 -12.89
N GLU A 21 -8.25 11.69 -13.05
CA GLU A 21 -9.21 11.30 -12.01
C GLU A 21 -8.93 9.85 -11.53
N GLN A 22 -8.63 8.92 -12.46
CA GLN A 22 -8.24 7.55 -12.10
C GLN A 22 -6.91 7.48 -11.35
N SER A 23 -5.90 8.23 -11.81
CA SER A 23 -4.59 8.25 -11.14
C SER A 23 -4.70 8.81 -9.72
N LEU A 24 -5.49 9.88 -9.54
CA LEU A 24 -5.74 10.48 -8.24
C LEU A 24 -6.44 9.51 -7.29
N SER A 25 -7.52 8.85 -7.75
CA SER A 25 -8.25 7.88 -6.94
C SER A 25 -7.37 6.68 -6.53
N LYS A 26 -6.55 6.15 -7.46
CA LYS A 26 -5.60 5.07 -7.13
C LYS A 26 -4.59 5.51 -6.08
N LYS A 27 -4.02 6.70 -6.24
CA LYS A 27 -3.05 7.26 -5.27
C LYS A 27 -3.67 7.43 -3.89
N GLN A 28 -4.88 7.99 -3.82
CA GLN A 28 -5.63 8.16 -2.57
C GLN A 28 -5.90 6.82 -1.89
N ASN A 29 -6.27 5.79 -2.64
CA ASN A 29 -6.47 4.45 -2.07
C ASN A 29 -5.18 3.88 -1.47
N ILE A 30 -4.04 3.98 -2.19
CA ILE A 30 -2.73 3.54 -1.67
C ILE A 30 -2.37 4.33 -0.41
N ASN A 31 -2.56 5.65 -0.43
CA ASN A 31 -2.27 6.53 0.70
C ASN A 31 -3.10 6.16 1.93
N ASN A 32 -4.43 6.05 1.78
CA ASN A 32 -5.32 5.68 2.88
C ASN A 32 -4.96 4.31 3.47
N PHE A 33 -4.66 3.33 2.62
CA PHE A 33 -4.27 1.99 3.05
C PHE A 33 -2.94 1.99 3.82
N ALA A 34 -1.92 2.65 3.26
CA ALA A 34 -0.62 2.79 3.89
C ALA A 34 -0.69 3.56 5.22
N GLN A 35 -1.45 4.65 5.27
CA GLN A 35 -1.68 5.42 6.50
C GLN A 35 -2.40 4.59 7.56
N TYR A 36 -3.43 3.84 7.17
CA TYR A 36 -4.14 2.93 8.06
C TYR A 36 -3.13 1.99 8.75
N TRP A 37 -2.32 1.26 8.00
CA TRP A 37 -1.37 0.30 8.57
C TRP A 37 -0.15 0.91 9.26
N ARG A 38 0.15 2.21 9.06
CA ARG A 38 1.10 2.93 9.90
C ARG A 38 0.54 3.26 11.28
N GLN A 39 -0.77 3.48 11.37
CA GLN A 39 -1.44 3.87 12.61
C GLN A 39 -2.00 2.67 13.38
N HIS A 40 -2.09 1.51 12.74
CA HIS A 40 -2.61 0.27 13.33
C HIS A 40 -1.46 -0.71 13.56
N GLU A 41 -1.55 -1.46 14.66
CA GLU A 41 -0.52 -2.42 15.02
C GLU A 41 -0.60 -3.66 14.12
N LEU A 42 0.53 -4.01 13.51
CA LEU A 42 0.74 -5.32 12.91
C LEU A 42 1.05 -6.34 14.02
N PRO A 43 0.72 -7.63 13.82
CA PRO A 43 1.14 -8.69 14.72
C PRO A 43 2.64 -8.61 15.04
N ALA A 44 3.00 -8.71 16.31
CA ALA A 44 4.38 -8.61 16.76
C ALA A 44 5.35 -9.56 16.02
N PRO A 45 4.98 -10.81 15.68
CA PRO A 45 5.84 -11.68 14.89
C PRO A 45 6.16 -11.15 13.49
N LEU A 46 5.22 -10.46 12.83
CA LEU A 46 5.46 -9.85 11.52
C LEU A 46 6.42 -8.67 11.63
N MET A 47 6.24 -7.82 12.64
CA MET A 47 7.17 -6.71 12.90
C MET A 47 8.60 -7.21 13.15
N GLN A 48 8.74 -8.31 13.92
CA GLN A 48 10.03 -8.96 14.15
C GLN A 48 10.61 -9.57 12.87
N LEU A 49 9.77 -10.22 12.05
CA LEU A 49 10.15 -10.75 10.76
C LEU A 49 10.69 -9.64 9.85
N PHE A 50 9.97 -8.53 9.69
CA PHE A 50 10.38 -7.42 8.83
C PHE A 50 11.68 -6.79 9.31
N ALA A 51 11.82 -6.58 10.62
CA ALA A 51 13.07 -6.12 11.21
C ALA A 51 14.24 -7.09 10.93
N SER A 52 14.01 -8.40 11.02
CA SER A 52 15.03 -9.42 10.70
C SER A 52 15.46 -9.42 9.23
N LYS A 53 14.63 -8.87 8.34
CA LYS A 53 14.89 -8.67 6.91
C LYS A 53 15.47 -7.28 6.60
N ASN A 54 15.82 -6.51 7.62
CA ASN A 54 16.30 -5.12 7.53
C ASN A 54 15.26 -4.17 6.89
N ILE A 55 13.97 -4.43 7.11
CA ILE A 55 12.89 -3.54 6.71
C ILE A 55 12.45 -2.74 7.93
N ASP A 56 12.56 -1.42 7.83
CA ASP A 56 11.99 -0.48 8.80
C ASP A 56 10.57 -0.10 8.35
N MET A 57 9.56 -0.50 9.13
CA MET A 57 8.16 -0.19 8.83
C MET A 57 7.78 1.27 9.09
N ASN A 58 8.64 2.07 9.75
CA ASN A 58 8.41 3.50 9.89
C ASN A 58 8.68 4.26 8.58
N THR A 59 9.66 3.79 7.79
CA THR A 59 10.01 4.39 6.50
C THR A 59 9.49 3.59 5.31
N SER A 60 8.99 2.38 5.52
CA SER A 60 8.31 1.55 4.53
C SER A 60 6.78 1.73 4.61
N ILE A 61 6.05 1.15 3.66
CA ILE A 61 4.59 1.05 3.70
C ILE A 61 4.11 -0.34 3.26
N LEU A 62 2.98 -0.79 3.82
CA LEU A 62 2.18 -1.83 3.19
C LEU A 62 1.35 -1.21 2.07
N ILE A 63 1.30 -1.89 0.92
CA ILE A 63 0.43 -1.50 -0.21
C ILE A 63 -0.69 -2.51 -0.46
N GLU A 64 -0.49 -3.74 0.03
CA GLU A 64 -1.44 -4.84 0.08
C GLU A 64 -1.17 -5.60 1.39
N TYR A 65 -2.22 -6.01 2.09
CA TYR A 65 -2.11 -6.82 3.30
C TYR A 65 -3.49 -7.37 3.65
N ASP A 66 -3.58 -8.69 3.71
CA ASP A 66 -4.78 -9.43 4.05
C ASP A 66 -4.46 -10.38 5.22
N GLN A 67 -5.38 -10.41 6.18
CA GLN A 67 -5.30 -11.25 7.37
C GLN A 67 -6.22 -12.45 7.24
N ASP A 68 -5.78 -13.58 7.78
CA ASP A 68 -6.50 -14.86 7.78
C ASP A 68 -6.89 -15.34 6.36
N PHE A 69 -6.02 -15.10 5.37
CA PHE A 69 -6.24 -15.47 3.97
C PHE A 69 -5.16 -16.46 3.48
N PRO A 70 -5.52 -17.55 2.78
CA PRO A 70 -6.86 -17.98 2.36
C PRO A 70 -7.69 -18.66 3.47
N GLY A 71 -7.23 -18.61 4.72
CA GLY A 71 -7.85 -19.20 5.90
C GLY A 71 -6.78 -19.74 6.84
N GLY A 72 -7.13 -19.98 8.10
CA GLY A 72 -6.10 -20.17 9.13
C GLY A 72 -5.39 -18.84 9.41
N HIS A 73 -4.55 -18.78 10.44
CA HIS A 73 -3.96 -17.52 10.91
C HIS A 73 -2.80 -17.05 10.00
N THR A 74 -3.03 -17.08 8.70
CA THR A 74 -2.10 -16.74 7.63
C THR A 74 -2.30 -15.30 7.21
N ASP A 75 -1.20 -14.56 7.24
CA ASP A 75 -1.15 -13.18 6.78
C ASP A 75 -0.34 -13.11 5.49
N GLU A 76 -0.87 -12.41 4.50
CA GLU A 76 -0.16 -12.13 3.25
C GLU A 76 -0.14 -10.63 2.94
N GLY A 77 0.88 -10.18 2.23
CA GLY A 77 0.92 -8.80 1.79
C GLY A 77 2.15 -8.42 0.99
N ILE A 78 2.17 -7.14 0.61
CA ILE A 78 3.25 -6.54 -0.16
C ILE A 78 3.74 -5.27 0.54
N ILE A 79 5.04 -5.27 0.83
CA ILE A 79 5.75 -4.14 1.45
C ILE A 79 6.49 -3.39 0.37
N LEU A 80 6.31 -2.07 0.33
CA LEU A 80 7.17 -1.16 -0.41
C LEU A 80 8.16 -0.53 0.58
N THR A 81 9.44 -0.84 0.40
CA THR A 81 10.53 -0.29 1.21
C THR A 81 10.89 1.14 0.81
N GLU A 82 11.53 1.88 1.72
CA GLU A 82 12.06 3.23 1.45
C GLU A 82 12.97 3.27 0.21
N GLY A 83 13.77 2.24 -0.02
CA GLY A 83 14.64 2.10 -1.19
C GLY A 83 13.89 1.81 -2.51
N GLY A 84 12.56 1.78 -2.49
CA GLY A 84 11.71 1.55 -3.66
C GLY A 84 11.63 0.09 -4.12
N LYS A 85 11.93 -0.86 -3.24
CA LYS A 85 11.78 -2.29 -3.51
C LYS A 85 10.48 -2.84 -2.96
N PHE A 86 9.85 -3.74 -3.72
CA PHE A 86 8.62 -4.41 -3.35
C PHE A 86 8.95 -5.82 -2.88
N TYR A 87 8.42 -6.21 -1.71
CA TYR A 87 8.55 -7.55 -1.16
C TYR A 87 7.18 -8.15 -0.90
N GLU A 88 6.94 -9.34 -1.43
CA GLU A 88 5.75 -10.14 -1.13
C GLU A 88 6.09 -11.13 -0.02
N PHE A 89 5.18 -11.30 0.93
CA PHE A 89 5.34 -12.23 2.04
C PHE A 89 4.04 -12.94 2.36
N TRP A 90 4.12 -14.23 2.68
CA TRP A 90 3.03 -15.04 3.25
C TRP A 90 3.57 -15.69 4.53
N ALA A 91 2.88 -15.48 5.64
CA ALA A 91 3.34 -15.87 6.96
C ALA A 91 2.21 -16.50 7.77
N ASP A 92 2.44 -17.71 8.25
CA ASP A 92 1.55 -18.41 9.15
C ASP A 92 1.88 -18.02 10.59
N LEU A 93 0.86 -17.54 11.31
CA LEU A 93 0.94 -17.21 12.72
C LEU A 93 0.25 -18.30 13.55
N ASP A 94 0.51 -18.31 14.85
CA ASP A 94 -0.29 -19.08 15.80
C ASP A 94 -1.69 -18.43 15.96
N PRO A 95 -2.68 -19.16 16.51
CA PRO A 95 -4.03 -18.62 16.70
C PRO A 95 -4.11 -17.33 17.51
N ASP A 96 -3.19 -17.15 18.45
CA ASP A 96 -3.10 -15.96 19.30
C ASP A 96 -2.29 -14.83 18.65
N ARG A 97 -1.73 -15.03 17.44
CA ARG A 97 -0.88 -14.09 16.69
C ARG A 97 0.33 -13.59 17.48
N THR A 98 0.85 -14.42 18.37
CA THR A 98 2.01 -14.16 19.22
C THR A 98 3.31 -14.75 18.70
N GLN A 99 3.25 -15.70 17.75
CA GLN A 99 4.40 -16.40 17.18
C GLN A 99 4.27 -16.57 15.66
N LEU A 100 5.41 -16.46 14.97
CA LEU A 100 5.53 -16.87 13.58
C LEU A 100 5.74 -18.39 13.56
N ILE A 101 4.81 -19.11 12.95
CA ILE A 101 4.90 -20.57 12.77
C ILE A 101 5.76 -20.89 11.55
N THR A 102 5.42 -20.29 10.40
CA THR A 102 6.15 -20.50 9.15
C THR A 102 6.14 -19.23 8.30
N LEU A 103 7.23 -19.00 7.57
CA LEU A 103 7.29 -18.03 6.47
C LEU A 103 7.21 -18.79 5.15
N GLU A 104 6.01 -18.89 4.59
CA GLU A 104 5.73 -19.64 3.37
C GLU A 104 6.29 -18.94 2.12
N LEU A 105 6.26 -17.61 2.10
CA LEU A 105 6.76 -16.81 0.98
C LEU A 105 7.54 -15.59 1.49
N TRP A 106 8.67 -15.32 0.83
CA TRP A 106 9.39 -14.06 0.93
C TRP A 106 10.15 -13.80 -0.37
N GLU A 107 9.64 -12.90 -1.20
CA GLU A 107 10.20 -12.65 -2.54
C GLU A 107 10.35 -11.15 -2.82
N GLU A 108 11.47 -10.73 -3.41
CA GLU A 108 11.60 -9.40 -3.98
C GLU A 108 10.86 -9.35 -5.33
N VAL A 109 9.72 -8.68 -5.36
CA VAL A 109 8.80 -8.64 -6.50
C VAL A 109 8.82 -7.33 -7.26
N THR A 110 9.82 -6.48 -7.01
CA THR A 110 9.98 -5.14 -7.65
C THR A 110 9.77 -5.17 -9.17
N LYS A 111 10.29 -6.21 -9.85
CA LYS A 111 10.17 -6.36 -11.31
C LYS A 111 8.75 -6.63 -11.82
N ARG A 112 7.82 -7.04 -10.94
CA ARG A 112 6.40 -7.21 -11.28
C ARG A 112 5.69 -5.86 -11.43
N TYR A 113 6.25 -4.79 -10.85
CA TYR A 113 5.67 -3.45 -10.87
C TYR A 113 6.33 -2.59 -11.95
N GLU A 114 5.53 -2.13 -12.91
CA GLU A 114 5.95 -1.08 -13.82
C GLU A 114 5.96 0.27 -13.08
N ILE A 115 7.09 0.98 -13.20
CA ILE A 115 7.29 2.31 -12.62
C ILE A 115 7.49 3.30 -13.77
N ASN A 116 6.43 3.99 -14.12
CA ASN A 116 6.37 4.97 -15.19
C ASN A 116 5.36 6.08 -14.85
N GLU A 117 5.80 7.33 -14.93
CA GLU A 117 4.98 8.53 -14.70
C GLU A 117 4.00 8.79 -15.86
N HIS A 118 4.39 8.45 -17.08
CA HIS A 118 3.70 8.80 -18.31
C HIS A 118 3.56 7.58 -19.23
N LYS A 119 2.64 6.69 -18.88
CA LYS A 119 2.25 5.57 -19.74
C LYS A 119 1.07 5.97 -20.62
N LYS A 120 1.24 5.91 -21.95
CA LYS A 120 0.20 6.29 -22.92
C LYS A 120 -1.11 5.53 -22.64
N GLY A 121 -2.20 6.27 -22.48
CA GLY A 121 -3.54 5.72 -22.22
C GLY A 121 -3.81 5.29 -20.78
N ILE A 122 -2.81 5.31 -19.89
CA ILE A 122 -2.93 4.89 -18.48
C ILE A 122 -2.55 6.02 -17.51
N GLY A 123 -1.63 6.90 -17.90
CA GLY A 123 -1.07 7.93 -17.02
C GLY A 123 0.01 7.37 -16.11
N LYS A 124 -0.05 7.69 -14.82
CA LYS A 124 0.87 7.17 -13.82
C LYS A 124 0.53 5.71 -13.52
N THR A 125 1.55 4.87 -13.58
CA THR A 125 1.45 3.45 -13.21
C THR A 125 1.29 3.26 -11.70
N PHE A 126 0.78 2.10 -11.27
CA PHE A 126 0.60 1.80 -9.85
C PHE A 126 1.91 1.89 -9.07
N GLY A 127 3.00 1.29 -9.57
CA GLY A 127 4.30 1.34 -8.91
C GLY A 127 4.82 2.77 -8.75
N PHE A 128 4.60 3.63 -9.75
CA PHE A 128 4.94 5.05 -9.65
C PHE A 128 4.10 5.76 -8.58
N LEU A 129 2.78 5.55 -8.56
CA LEU A 129 1.90 6.15 -7.54
C LEU A 129 2.25 5.68 -6.13
N ALA A 130 2.60 4.40 -5.95
CA ALA A 130 3.02 3.85 -4.66
C ALA A 130 4.31 4.49 -4.15
N LEU A 131 5.28 4.75 -5.03
CA LEU A 131 6.51 5.49 -4.67
C LEU A 131 6.25 6.96 -4.34
N GLU A 132 5.28 7.61 -5.01
CA GLU A 132 4.87 8.97 -4.64
C GLU A 132 4.27 8.99 -3.23
N VAL A 133 3.37 8.06 -2.90
CA VAL A 133 2.80 7.93 -1.55
C VAL A 133 3.89 7.60 -0.53
N LEU A 134 4.74 6.63 -0.86
CA LEU A 134 6.12 6.46 -0.39
C LEU A 134 6.71 7.72 0.25
N LYS A 135 7.11 8.57 -0.68
CA LYS A 135 7.81 9.80 -0.40
C LYS A 135 6.97 10.77 0.42
N GLU A 136 5.70 10.95 0.08
CA GLU A 136 4.81 11.88 0.78
C GLU A 136 4.66 11.51 2.26
N LEU A 137 4.45 10.23 2.57
CA LEU A 137 4.30 9.79 3.96
C LEU A 137 5.62 9.83 4.76
N ASN A 138 6.77 9.84 4.09
CA ASN A 138 8.09 9.96 4.72
C ASN A 138 8.57 11.41 4.81
N THR A 139 7.90 12.34 4.13
CA THR A 139 8.20 13.77 4.27
C THR A 139 7.40 14.24 5.48
N VAL A 140 8.09 14.54 6.58
CA VAL A 140 7.46 15.19 7.73
C VAL A 140 6.97 16.55 7.25
N ASP A 141 5.67 16.82 7.39
CA ASP A 141 5.17 18.18 7.22
C ASP A 141 5.87 19.04 8.29
N ASP A 142 6.87 19.82 7.86
CA ASP A 142 7.39 20.95 8.62
C ASP A 142 6.27 22.00 8.70
N GLU A 143 5.27 21.78 9.56
CA GLU A 143 4.32 22.82 10.01
C GLU A 143 4.55 23.19 11.48
#